data_AF-A0A847Z2R7-F1
#
_entry.id   AF-A0A847Z2R7-F1
#
_cell.length_a   1.000
_cell.length_b   1.000
_cell.length_c   1.000
_cell.angle_alpha   90.00
_cell.angle_beta   90.00
_cell.angle_gamma   90.00
#
_symmetry.space_group_name_H-M   'P 1'
#
loop_
_entity.id
_entity.type
_entity.pdbx_description
1 polymer ?
#
loop_
_entity_poly.entity_id
_entity_poly.type
_entity_poly.pdbx_seq_one_letter_code
_entity_poly.pdbx_strand_id
1 'polypeptide(L)'
;MLQQTDDINVAVLIPSLNPSENLIAYIKDLVNAGIKKIIVVDDGSKEDAQPYFKLIEKKYDGIVLHHDVNKGKGRALKTGFNYFINTFSYNEMAGIVTADSDGQHSAQDTVNVAKRLIEENNKIILGTRNFNQSDVPLKSRWGNKITTAIFALLYSKKINDTQTGLRGIPYKFINNCLFVKGERFEYETGMLISAVREQVDIAEEKIQTIYIDKNDSSHFNPVKDSLFIYFMMLSCFFKFSLSGIISFGVDIGLFTLFSSVIFNKLTTISMTIFFSTLFARVISSLFNYMVNKNIVFNNASNMKNSIIKYYILCALQLLASWLLVTLVYNKLNINLTAIKVLIDFALFFISFQIQRRWVFVRDNQNI
;
A
#
# COMPACT_ATOMS: atom_id res chain seq x y z
N MET A 1 33.92 10.48 -31.49
CA MET A 1 33.83 9.63 -30.27
C MET A 1 32.36 9.28 -30.08
N LEU A 2 31.99 8.06 -30.49
CA LEU A 2 30.65 7.51 -30.25
C LEU A 2 30.53 7.26 -28.74
N GLN A 3 29.56 7.90 -28.08
CA GLN A 3 29.20 7.60 -26.71
C GLN A 3 28.82 6.11 -26.63
N GLN A 4 29.56 5.37 -25.81
CA GLN A 4 29.20 4.04 -25.36
C GLN A 4 27.82 4.16 -24.71
N THR A 5 26.76 3.71 -25.39
CA THR A 5 25.44 3.59 -24.77
C THR A 5 25.55 2.41 -23.82
N ASP A 6 25.69 2.67 -22.52
CA ASP A 6 25.45 1.66 -21.50
C ASP A 6 24.08 1.07 -21.78
N ASP A 7 24.04 -0.22 -22.13
CA ASP A 7 22.80 -0.88 -22.48
C ASP A 7 21.84 -0.82 -21.28
N ILE A 8 20.67 -0.20 -21.49
CA ILE A 8 19.63 -0.09 -20.46
C ILE A 8 19.03 -1.49 -20.30
N ASN A 9 19.62 -2.26 -19.38
CA ASN A 9 19.22 -3.63 -19.04
C ASN A 9 18.00 -3.65 -18.13
N VAL A 10 16.92 -3.04 -18.60
CA VAL A 10 15.62 -2.92 -17.92
C VAL A 10 14.53 -3.17 -18.96
N ALA A 11 13.52 -3.96 -18.58
CA ALA A 11 12.32 -4.09 -19.40
C ALA A 11 11.31 -3.01 -19.05
N VAL A 12 10.61 -2.46 -20.06
CA VAL A 12 9.47 -1.58 -19.85
C VAL A 12 8.18 -2.37 -20.03
N LEU A 13 7.30 -2.34 -19.03
CA LEU A 13 6.02 -3.03 -19.00
C LEU A 13 4.86 -2.04 -19.12
N ILE A 14 4.04 -2.20 -20.16
CA ILE A 14 2.92 -1.31 -20.47
C ILE A 14 1.61 -2.13 -20.51
N PRO A 15 0.79 -2.12 -19.44
CA PRO A 15 -0.57 -2.64 -19.53
C PRO A 15 -1.42 -1.68 -20.37
N SER A 16 -2.19 -2.22 -21.32
CA SER A 16 -3.01 -1.42 -22.24
C SER A 16 -4.39 -2.03 -22.46
N LEU A 17 -5.38 -1.15 -22.57
CA LEU A 17 -6.76 -1.50 -22.89
C LEU A 17 -7.27 -0.45 -23.89
N ASN A 18 -7.66 -0.91 -25.09
CA ASN A 18 -8.11 -0.06 -26.21
C ASN A 18 -7.13 1.09 -26.52
N PRO A 19 -5.85 0.81 -26.85
CA PRO A 19 -4.88 1.85 -27.15
C PRO A 19 -5.25 2.69 -28.38
N SER A 20 -4.60 3.84 -28.47
CA SER A 20 -4.62 4.73 -29.63
C SER A 20 -3.21 4.90 -30.21
N GLU A 21 -3.06 5.78 -31.21
CA GLU A 21 -1.76 6.11 -31.82
C GLU A 21 -0.72 6.62 -30.80
N ASN A 22 -1.17 7.19 -29.67
CA ASN A 22 -0.30 7.65 -28.59
C ASN A 22 0.60 6.53 -28.04
N LEU A 23 0.09 5.30 -27.94
CA LEU A 23 0.90 4.17 -27.48
C LEU A 23 2.04 3.87 -28.46
N ILE A 24 1.76 3.93 -29.77
CA ILE A 24 2.75 3.67 -30.81
C ILE A 24 3.83 4.76 -30.82
N ALA A 25 3.41 6.03 -30.68
CA ALA A 25 4.34 7.15 -30.57
C ALA A 25 5.25 6.99 -29.34
N TYR A 26 4.67 6.65 -28.19
CA TYR A 26 5.42 6.43 -26.95
C TYR A 26 6.41 5.27 -27.06
N ILE A 27 6.00 4.12 -27.64
CA ILE A 27 6.90 2.97 -27.87
C ILE A 27 8.03 3.34 -28.82
N LYS A 28 7.74 4.08 -29.90
CA LYS A 28 8.77 4.58 -30.82
C LYS A 28 9.80 5.43 -30.07
N ASP A 29 9.35 6.33 -29.21
CA ASP A 29 10.24 7.21 -28.44
C ASP A 29 11.07 6.43 -27.41
N LEU A 30 10.49 5.40 -26.77
CA LEU A 30 11.24 4.49 -25.89
C LEU A 30 12.35 3.75 -26.62
N VAL A 31 12.05 3.20 -27.80
CA VAL A 31 13.05 2.50 -28.65
C VAL A 31 14.15 3.47 -29.07
N ASN A 32 13.80 4.68 -29.53
CA ASN A 32 14.78 5.70 -29.90
C ASN A 32 15.64 6.14 -28.72
N ALA A 33 15.11 6.11 -27.49
CA ALA A 33 15.83 6.44 -26.28
C ALA A 33 16.69 5.28 -25.73
N GLY A 34 16.75 4.14 -26.44
CA GLY A 34 17.63 3.02 -26.12
C GLY A 34 16.99 1.90 -25.29
N ILE A 35 15.67 1.94 -25.06
CA ILE A 35 14.96 0.83 -24.41
C ILE A 35 14.79 -0.31 -25.42
N LYS A 36 15.45 -1.44 -25.16
CA LYS A 36 15.45 -2.61 -26.05
C LYS A 36 14.37 -3.64 -25.73
N LYS A 37 13.84 -3.65 -24.50
CA LYS A 37 12.90 -4.67 -24.03
C LYS A 37 11.59 -4.02 -23.62
N ILE A 38 10.59 -4.14 -24.49
CA ILE A 38 9.25 -3.60 -24.27
C ILE A 38 8.28 -4.77 -24.21
N ILE A 39 7.55 -4.87 -23.10
CA ILE A 39 6.50 -5.85 -22.87
C ILE A 39 5.19 -5.08 -22.78
N VAL A 40 4.24 -5.40 -23.63
CA VAL A 40 2.91 -4.81 -23.64
C VAL A 40 1.91 -5.90 -23.27
N VAL A 41 0.96 -5.59 -22.39
CA VAL A 41 -0.15 -6.52 -22.10
C VAL A 41 -1.43 -5.91 -22.63
N ASP A 42 -1.99 -6.53 -23.66
CA ASP A 42 -3.35 -6.28 -24.14
C ASP A 42 -4.35 -6.92 -23.16
N ASP A 43 -4.99 -6.10 -22.34
CA ASP A 43 -5.97 -6.54 -21.34
C ASP A 43 -7.37 -6.72 -21.96
N GLY A 44 -7.47 -7.42 -23.09
CA GLY A 44 -8.74 -7.71 -23.77
C GLY A 44 -9.33 -6.50 -24.49
N SER A 45 -8.51 -5.82 -25.28
CA SER A 45 -8.94 -4.70 -26.13
C SER A 45 -9.85 -5.16 -27.27
N LYS A 46 -10.68 -4.24 -27.76
CA LYS A 46 -11.57 -4.44 -28.91
C LYS A 46 -10.77 -4.75 -30.19
N GLU A 47 -11.46 -5.37 -31.16
CA GLU A 47 -10.87 -5.78 -32.44
C GLU A 47 -10.23 -4.62 -33.23
N ASP A 48 -10.80 -3.41 -33.14
CA ASP A 48 -10.31 -2.20 -33.79
C ASP A 48 -8.97 -1.70 -33.23
N ALA A 49 -8.61 -2.08 -32.01
CA ALA A 49 -7.33 -1.74 -31.38
C ALA A 49 -6.23 -2.78 -31.65
N GLN A 50 -6.58 -3.98 -32.13
CA GLN A 50 -5.63 -5.06 -32.45
C GLN A 50 -4.52 -4.70 -33.47
N PRO A 51 -4.77 -3.83 -34.48
CA PRO A 51 -3.72 -3.35 -35.37
C PRO A 51 -2.54 -2.67 -34.66
N TYR A 52 -2.78 -1.97 -33.54
CA TYR A 52 -1.72 -1.33 -32.76
C TYR A 52 -0.77 -2.35 -32.15
N PHE A 53 -1.30 -3.43 -31.55
CA PHE A 53 -0.50 -4.51 -30.99
C PHE A 53 0.32 -5.24 -32.04
N LYS A 54 -0.28 -5.56 -33.20
CA LYS A 54 0.44 -6.17 -34.33
C LYS A 54 1.58 -5.28 -34.85
N LEU A 55 1.40 -3.97 -34.81
CA LEU A 55 2.44 -3.01 -35.19
C LEU A 55 3.60 -3.01 -34.19
N ILE A 56 3.30 -3.13 -32.89
CA ILE A 56 4.31 -3.22 -31.82
C ILE A 56 5.22 -4.42 -32.03
N GLU A 57 4.65 -5.60 -32.27
CA GLU A 57 5.42 -6.82 -32.54
C GLU A 57 6.28 -6.70 -33.80
N LYS A 58 5.68 -6.25 -34.92
CA LYS A 58 6.35 -6.26 -36.23
C LYS A 58 7.43 -5.19 -36.40
N LYS A 59 7.21 -4.00 -35.84
CA LYS A 59 8.03 -2.82 -36.13
C LYS A 59 9.00 -2.48 -35.01
N TYR A 60 8.64 -2.80 -33.77
CA TYR A 60 9.40 -2.39 -32.59
C TYR A 60 9.99 -3.57 -31.81
N ASP A 61 9.84 -4.80 -32.31
CA ASP A 61 10.26 -6.04 -31.64
C ASP A 61 9.71 -6.12 -30.20
N GLY A 62 8.52 -5.54 -29.99
CA GLY A 62 7.84 -5.52 -28.71
C GLY A 62 7.15 -6.85 -28.45
N ILE A 63 7.20 -7.32 -27.22
CA ILE A 63 6.50 -8.54 -26.79
C ILE A 63 5.07 -8.15 -26.42
N VAL A 64 4.07 -8.76 -27.04
CA VAL A 64 2.67 -8.53 -26.68
C VAL A 64 2.08 -9.78 -26.03
N LEU A 65 1.50 -9.61 -24.85
CA LEU A 65 0.76 -10.62 -24.11
C LEU A 65 -0.72 -10.29 -24.17
N HIS A 66 -1.58 -11.28 -24.43
CA HIS A 66 -3.02 -11.04 -24.60
C HIS A 66 -3.85 -11.68 -23.47
N HIS A 67 -4.89 -10.96 -23.06
CA HIS A 67 -6.01 -11.50 -22.31
C HIS A 67 -7.24 -11.58 -23.21
N ASP A 68 -8.03 -12.65 -23.07
CA ASP A 68 -9.27 -12.81 -23.84
C ASP A 68 -10.35 -11.77 -23.49
N VAL A 69 -10.30 -11.26 -22.26
CA VAL A 69 -11.23 -10.26 -21.72
C VAL A 69 -10.48 -9.33 -20.76
N ASN A 70 -11.03 -8.15 -20.51
CA ASN A 70 -10.51 -7.22 -19.51
C ASN A 70 -10.53 -7.82 -18.11
N LYS A 71 -9.33 -8.04 -17.56
CA LYS A 71 -9.11 -8.57 -16.20
C LYS A 71 -8.67 -7.47 -15.22
N GLY A 72 -8.31 -6.29 -15.71
CA GLY A 72 -7.91 -5.12 -14.94
C GLY A 72 -6.40 -4.87 -14.96
N LYS A 73 -6.02 -3.60 -14.76
CA LYS A 73 -4.63 -3.12 -14.78
C LYS A 73 -3.70 -3.93 -13.88
N GLY A 74 -4.12 -4.24 -12.65
CA GLY A 74 -3.35 -5.04 -11.71
C GLY A 74 -3.10 -6.46 -12.23
N ARG A 75 -4.09 -7.09 -12.87
CA ARG A 75 -3.91 -8.40 -13.49
C ARG A 75 -2.95 -8.34 -14.67
N ALA A 76 -3.09 -7.34 -15.53
CA ALA A 76 -2.19 -7.11 -16.66
C ALA A 76 -0.74 -6.92 -16.22
N LEU A 77 -0.52 -6.14 -15.15
CA LEU A 77 0.79 -5.99 -14.51
C LEU A 77 1.34 -7.34 -14.02
N LYS A 78 0.53 -8.15 -13.31
CA LYS A 78 0.96 -9.49 -12.86
C LYS A 78 1.29 -10.41 -14.02
N THR A 79 0.54 -10.37 -15.12
CA THR A 79 0.85 -11.14 -16.33
C THR A 79 2.21 -10.74 -16.89
N GLY A 80 2.49 -9.45 -17.00
CA GLY A 80 3.79 -8.94 -17.44
C GLY A 80 4.93 -9.31 -16.49
N PHE A 81 4.72 -9.19 -15.17
CA PHE A 81 5.70 -9.61 -14.16
C PHE A 81 6.00 -11.10 -14.25
N ASN A 82 4.96 -11.93 -14.39
CA ASN A 82 5.12 -13.38 -14.50
C ASN A 82 5.90 -13.75 -15.77
N TYR A 83 5.58 -13.13 -16.90
CA TYR A 83 6.35 -13.32 -18.13
C TYR A 83 7.81 -12.92 -17.93
N PHE A 84 8.07 -11.74 -17.36
CA PHE A 84 9.41 -11.22 -17.15
C PHE A 84 10.30 -12.18 -16.34
N ILE A 85 9.84 -12.66 -15.19
CA ILE A 85 10.65 -13.53 -14.31
C ILE A 85 10.89 -14.93 -14.90
N ASN A 86 10.07 -15.37 -15.84
CA ASN A 86 10.23 -16.65 -16.54
C ASN A 86 11.08 -16.53 -17.81
N THR A 87 11.34 -15.31 -18.28
CA THR A 87 12.03 -15.05 -19.55
C THR A 87 13.45 -14.52 -19.34
N PHE A 88 13.64 -13.65 -18.35
CA PHE A 88 14.91 -12.96 -18.12
C PHE A 88 15.50 -13.40 -16.79
N SER A 89 16.83 -13.47 -16.72
CA SER A 89 17.53 -13.82 -15.48
C SER A 89 17.97 -12.58 -14.68
N TYR A 90 18.18 -12.75 -13.37
CA TYR A 90 18.66 -11.69 -12.48
C TYR A 90 20.01 -11.08 -12.93
N ASN A 91 20.85 -11.86 -13.62
CA ASN A 91 22.15 -11.40 -14.10
C ASN A 91 22.04 -10.60 -15.41
N GLU A 92 20.92 -10.71 -16.13
CA GLU A 92 20.67 -10.01 -17.39
C GLU A 92 19.96 -8.68 -17.20
N MET A 93 19.04 -8.58 -16.23
CA MET A 93 18.15 -7.44 -16.06
C MET A 93 18.18 -6.89 -14.63
N ALA A 94 18.34 -5.58 -14.49
CA ALA A 94 18.23 -4.91 -13.20
C ALA A 94 16.80 -4.95 -12.63
N GLY A 95 15.80 -4.98 -13.50
CA GLY A 95 14.39 -5.05 -13.13
C GLY A 95 13.46 -4.62 -14.25
N ILE A 96 12.29 -4.11 -13.86
CA ILE A 96 11.21 -3.72 -14.77
C ILE A 96 10.72 -2.31 -14.44
N VAL A 97 10.46 -1.50 -15.46
CA VAL A 97 9.82 -0.19 -15.32
C VAL A 97 8.40 -0.30 -15.86
N THR A 98 7.40 -0.10 -15.00
CA THR A 98 6.01 -0.01 -15.46
C THR A 98 5.74 1.38 -16.02
N ALA A 99 4.91 1.49 -17.05
CA ALA A 99 4.44 2.78 -17.58
C ALA A 99 2.98 2.67 -18.05
N ASP A 100 2.24 3.78 -17.98
CA ASP A 100 0.85 3.85 -18.43
C ASP A 100 0.77 3.98 -19.96
N SER A 101 -0.25 3.36 -20.57
CA SER A 101 -0.41 3.32 -22.04
C SER A 101 -1.03 4.59 -22.66
N ASP A 102 -1.34 5.59 -21.85
CA ASP A 102 -2.07 6.80 -22.27
C ASP A 102 -1.15 7.96 -22.68
N GLY A 103 0.17 7.79 -22.57
CA GLY A 103 1.15 8.80 -22.96
C GLY A 103 1.34 9.92 -21.94
N GLN A 104 0.87 9.76 -20.69
CA GLN A 104 1.08 10.74 -19.63
C GLN A 104 2.55 10.84 -19.14
N HIS A 105 3.42 9.93 -19.59
CA HIS A 105 4.83 9.89 -19.24
C HIS A 105 5.70 10.10 -20.48
N SER A 106 6.76 10.90 -20.35
CA SER A 106 7.74 11.00 -21.42
C SER A 106 8.64 9.76 -21.47
N ALA A 107 9.14 9.42 -22.66
CA ALA A 107 10.15 8.36 -22.79
C ALA A 107 11.41 8.70 -21.97
N GLN A 108 11.77 9.99 -21.89
CA GLN A 108 12.92 10.45 -21.10
C GLN A 108 12.72 10.21 -19.60
N ASP A 109 11.53 10.47 -19.05
CA ASP A 109 11.22 10.16 -17.64
C ASP A 109 11.35 8.65 -17.37
N THR A 110 10.91 7.83 -18.32
CA THR A 110 11.03 6.37 -18.25
C THR A 110 12.50 5.93 -18.22
N VAL A 111 13.33 6.53 -19.08
CA VAL A 111 14.78 6.30 -19.09
C VAL A 111 15.43 6.76 -17.79
N ASN A 112 15.03 7.90 -17.22
CA ASN A 112 15.57 8.38 -15.95
C ASN A 112 15.27 7.40 -14.80
N VAL A 113 14.02 6.92 -14.73
CA VAL A 113 13.63 5.88 -13.76
C VAL A 113 14.40 4.57 -14.00
N ALA A 114 14.59 4.16 -15.25
CA ALA A 114 15.35 2.96 -15.58
C ALA A 114 16.83 3.06 -15.17
N LYS A 115 17.49 4.19 -15.45
CA LYS A 115 18.88 4.44 -15.04
C LYS A 115 19.02 4.41 -13.52
N ARG A 116 18.12 5.09 -12.82
CA ARG A 116 18.12 5.09 -11.35
C ARG A 116 17.83 3.72 -10.76
N LEU A 117 17.01 2.90 -11.42
CA LEU A 117 16.78 1.51 -11.02
C LEU A 117 18.04 0.64 -11.18
N ILE A 118 18.85 0.89 -12.21
CA ILE A 118 20.14 0.20 -12.40
C ILE A 118 21.11 0.58 -11.27
N GLU A 119 21.19 1.87 -10.94
CA GLU A 119 22.06 2.40 -9.87
C GLU A 119 21.61 1.95 -8.47
N GLU A 120 20.29 1.92 -8.22
CA GLU A 120 19.68 1.61 -6.92
C GLU A 120 18.83 0.32 -6.99
N ASN A 121 19.41 -0.78 -7.48
CA ASN A 121 18.73 -2.06 -7.79
C ASN A 121 18.12 -2.83 -6.59
N ASN A 122 18.13 -2.24 -5.41
CA ASN A 122 17.50 -2.74 -4.20
C ASN A 122 16.29 -1.88 -3.75
N LYS A 123 15.95 -0.83 -4.50
CA LYS A 123 14.85 0.09 -4.19
C LYS A 123 13.82 0.12 -5.30
N ILE A 124 12.57 0.38 -4.92
CA ILE A 124 11.53 0.78 -5.87
C ILE A 124 11.71 2.26 -6.18
N ILE A 125 11.79 2.59 -7.45
CA ILE A 125 11.92 3.97 -7.93
C ILE A 125 10.55 4.44 -8.42
N LEU A 126 9.98 5.46 -7.81
CA LEU A 126 8.71 6.05 -8.23
C LEU A 126 8.95 7.29 -9.07
N GLY A 127 8.39 7.33 -10.28
CA GLY A 127 8.29 8.55 -11.07
C GLY A 127 7.21 9.45 -10.47
N THR A 128 7.60 10.51 -9.79
CA THR A 128 6.70 11.39 -9.04
C THR A 128 6.39 12.67 -9.79
N ARG A 129 5.08 12.92 -9.99
CA ARG A 129 4.59 14.15 -10.63
C ARG A 129 4.74 15.34 -9.70
N ASN A 130 5.05 16.50 -10.26
CA ASN A 130 5.05 17.75 -9.51
C ASN A 130 3.64 18.36 -9.43
N PHE A 131 2.88 18.01 -8.39
CA PHE A 131 1.52 18.50 -8.20
C PHE A 131 1.41 20.01 -7.88
N ASN A 132 2.53 20.69 -7.64
CA ASN A 132 2.55 22.13 -7.34
C ASN A 132 2.53 23.02 -8.60
N GLN A 133 2.55 22.44 -9.80
CA GLN A 133 2.43 23.20 -11.05
C GLN A 133 1.01 23.73 -11.26
N SER A 134 0.89 24.93 -11.84
CA SER A 134 -0.38 25.64 -12.08
C SER A 134 -1.42 24.81 -12.85
N ASP A 135 -0.95 23.90 -13.68
CA ASP A 135 -1.76 23.24 -14.71
C ASP A 135 -2.43 21.95 -14.19
N VAL A 136 -2.17 21.59 -12.93
CA VAL A 136 -2.74 20.40 -12.27
C VAL A 136 -4.18 20.69 -11.82
N PRO A 137 -5.19 19.90 -12.26
CA PRO A 137 -6.57 20.06 -11.79
C PRO A 137 -6.66 19.99 -10.26
N LEU A 138 -7.35 20.96 -9.65
CA LEU A 138 -7.47 21.06 -8.19
C LEU A 138 -7.99 19.76 -7.56
N LYS A 139 -8.98 19.10 -8.18
CA LYS A 139 -9.55 17.83 -7.69
C LYS A 139 -8.48 16.73 -7.56
N SER A 140 -7.63 16.57 -8.58
CA SER A 140 -6.54 15.58 -8.58
C SER A 140 -5.47 15.92 -7.53
N ARG A 141 -5.16 17.21 -7.36
CA ARG A 141 -4.22 17.68 -6.32
C ARG A 141 -4.72 17.35 -4.91
N TRP A 142 -5.99 17.63 -4.61
CA TRP A 142 -6.59 17.33 -3.31
C TRP A 142 -6.69 15.82 -3.06
N GLY A 143 -7.12 15.04 -4.06
CA GLY A 143 -7.19 13.58 -3.99
C GLY A 143 -5.84 12.95 -3.66
N ASN A 144 -4.78 13.32 -4.39
CA ASN A 144 -3.44 12.80 -4.11
C ASN A 144 -2.93 13.25 -2.72
N LYS A 145 -3.18 14.50 -2.30
CA LYS A 145 -2.79 14.98 -0.97
C LYS A 145 -3.45 14.18 0.16
N ILE A 146 -4.72 13.83 0.01
CA ILE A 146 -5.43 12.98 0.98
C ILE A 146 -4.83 11.58 0.99
N THR A 147 -4.67 10.96 -0.18
CA THR A 147 -4.17 9.58 -0.30
C THR A 147 -2.73 9.46 0.24
N THR A 148 -1.85 10.40 -0.09
CA THR A 148 -0.47 10.46 0.42
C THR A 148 -0.42 10.71 1.93
N ALA A 149 -1.28 11.56 2.47
CA ALA A 149 -1.39 11.79 3.92
C ALA A 149 -1.86 10.52 4.65
N ILE A 150 -2.89 9.83 4.14
CA ILE A 150 -3.37 8.57 4.69
C ILE A 150 -2.27 7.51 4.61
N PHE A 151 -1.55 7.42 3.48
CA PHE A 151 -0.45 6.48 3.33
C PHE A 151 0.66 6.76 4.35
N ALA A 152 1.08 8.02 4.49
CA ALA A 152 2.10 8.42 5.45
C ALA A 152 1.66 8.14 6.89
N LEU A 153 0.40 8.41 7.23
CA LEU A 153 -0.14 8.11 8.55
C LEU A 153 -0.13 6.61 8.82
N LEU A 154 -0.65 5.79 7.92
CA LEU A 154 -0.82 4.35 8.15
C LEU A 154 0.48 3.55 8.02
N TYR A 155 1.35 3.93 7.09
CA TYR A 155 2.54 3.19 6.69
C TYR A 155 3.85 3.88 7.10
N SER A 156 3.80 5.06 7.73
CA SER A 156 4.97 5.82 8.21
C SER A 156 6.02 6.12 7.13
N LYS A 157 5.66 6.05 5.84
CA LYS A 157 6.52 6.42 4.71
C LYS A 157 5.87 7.57 3.96
N LYS A 158 6.60 8.68 3.81
CA LYS A 158 6.14 9.81 2.99
C LYS A 158 6.44 9.48 1.53
N ILE A 159 5.39 9.51 0.72
CA ILE A 159 5.44 9.34 -0.73
C ILE A 159 4.65 10.52 -1.30
N ASN A 160 5.20 11.22 -2.28
CA ASN A 160 4.64 12.39 -2.92
C ASN A 160 3.59 12.03 -3.99
N ASP A 161 3.70 10.83 -4.58
CA ASP A 161 2.73 10.30 -5.54
C ASP A 161 2.51 8.81 -5.34
N THR A 162 1.38 8.43 -4.73
CA THR A 162 1.03 7.02 -4.51
C THR A 162 0.35 6.36 -5.71
N GLN A 163 -0.08 7.18 -6.68
CA GLN A 163 -0.91 6.80 -7.81
C GLN A 163 -0.18 6.94 -9.15
N THR A 164 1.15 7.10 -9.13
CA THR A 164 1.96 7.08 -10.36
C THR A 164 2.00 5.67 -10.95
N GLY A 165 1.82 5.56 -12.27
CA GLY A 165 2.02 4.33 -13.03
C GLY A 165 3.48 4.09 -13.42
N LEU A 166 4.33 5.13 -13.37
CA LEU A 166 5.74 5.03 -13.71
C LEU A 166 6.56 4.54 -12.51
N ARG A 167 6.96 3.27 -12.52
CA ARG A 167 7.65 2.65 -11.37
C ARG A 167 8.76 1.72 -11.83
N GLY A 168 9.99 2.00 -11.39
CA GLY A 168 11.10 1.06 -11.46
C GLY A 168 11.02 0.06 -10.31
N ILE A 169 10.90 -1.21 -10.63
CA ILE A 169 10.77 -2.32 -9.68
C ILE A 169 12.01 -3.21 -9.83
N PRO A 170 12.81 -3.38 -8.76
CA PRO A 170 14.02 -4.17 -8.82
C PRO A 170 13.69 -5.64 -8.99
N TYR A 171 14.52 -6.36 -9.75
CA TYR A 171 14.29 -7.77 -10.10
C TYR A 171 13.88 -8.62 -8.88
N LYS A 172 14.60 -8.45 -7.76
CA LYS A 172 14.39 -9.20 -6.51
C LYS A 172 12.97 -9.06 -5.92
N PHE A 173 12.28 -7.97 -6.22
CA PHE A 173 10.94 -7.70 -5.68
C PHE A 173 9.81 -8.10 -6.63
N ILE A 174 10.10 -8.37 -7.91
CA ILE A 174 9.07 -8.69 -8.92
C ILE A 174 8.28 -9.95 -8.54
N ASN A 175 8.94 -10.95 -7.95
CA ASN A 175 8.23 -12.15 -7.47
C ASN A 175 7.21 -11.81 -6.38
N ASN A 176 7.53 -10.91 -5.44
CA ASN A 176 6.60 -10.46 -4.41
C ASN A 176 5.38 -9.75 -5.02
N CYS A 177 5.57 -9.00 -6.11
CA CYS A 177 4.49 -8.31 -6.83
C CYS A 177 3.39 -9.29 -7.28
N LEU A 178 3.73 -10.52 -7.67
CA LEU A 178 2.75 -11.53 -8.10
C LEU A 178 1.73 -11.89 -7.01
N PHE A 179 2.14 -11.82 -5.74
CA PHE A 179 1.30 -12.19 -4.59
C PHE A 179 0.56 -11.00 -3.97
N VAL A 180 0.75 -9.79 -4.51
CA VAL A 180 0.03 -8.60 -4.07
C VAL A 180 -1.45 -8.73 -4.43
N LYS A 181 -2.32 -8.42 -3.46
CA LYS A 181 -3.78 -8.44 -3.65
C LYS A 181 -4.25 -7.28 -4.51
N GLY A 182 -5.36 -7.49 -5.21
CA GLY A 182 -5.94 -6.51 -6.13
C GLY A 182 -5.63 -6.88 -7.58
N GLU A 183 -6.56 -6.55 -8.46
CA GLU A 183 -6.48 -6.84 -9.91
C GLU A 183 -6.73 -5.58 -10.75
N ARG A 184 -7.15 -4.47 -10.14
CA ARG A 184 -7.37 -3.18 -10.82
C ARG A 184 -6.42 -2.11 -10.28
N PHE A 185 -6.83 -0.85 -10.27
CA PHE A 185 -6.01 0.29 -9.84
C PHE A 185 -5.54 0.21 -8.39
N GLU A 186 -6.27 -0.49 -7.51
CA GLU A 186 -5.85 -0.71 -6.13
C GLU A 186 -4.54 -1.50 -6.03
N TYR A 187 -4.24 -2.36 -7.01
CA TYR A 187 -3.01 -3.16 -7.02
C TYR A 187 -1.75 -2.31 -6.83
N GLU A 188 -1.70 -1.15 -7.46
CA GLU A 188 -0.55 -0.25 -7.40
C GLU A 188 -0.30 0.27 -5.98
N THR A 189 -1.35 0.69 -5.28
CA THR A 189 -1.22 1.04 -3.85
C THR A 189 -0.86 -0.20 -3.03
N GLY A 190 -1.37 -1.38 -3.39
CA GLY A 190 -1.08 -2.66 -2.74
C GLY A 190 0.39 -3.02 -2.84
N MET A 191 1.03 -2.72 -3.96
CA MET A 191 2.46 -2.91 -4.21
C MET A 191 3.30 -2.04 -3.27
N LEU A 192 2.94 -0.77 -3.07
CA LEU A 192 3.62 0.12 -2.11
C LEU A 192 3.45 -0.38 -0.66
N ILE A 193 2.25 -0.85 -0.32
CA ILE A 193 1.97 -1.47 0.97
C ILE A 193 2.85 -2.71 1.18
N SER A 194 2.98 -3.54 0.14
CA SER A 194 3.83 -4.73 0.16
C SER A 194 5.30 -4.37 0.31
N ALA A 195 5.79 -3.36 -0.40
CA ALA A 195 7.16 -2.87 -0.29
C ALA A 195 7.48 -2.44 1.15
N VAL A 196 6.60 -1.67 1.79
CA VAL A 196 6.77 -1.27 3.20
C VAL A 196 6.77 -2.48 4.14
N ARG A 197 5.95 -3.51 3.87
CA ARG A 197 5.88 -4.72 4.70
C ARG A 197 7.12 -5.60 4.58
N GLU A 198 7.63 -5.73 3.36
CA GLU A 198 8.85 -6.48 3.04
C GLU A 198 10.12 -5.64 3.21
N GLN A 199 10.01 -4.44 3.80
CA GLN A 199 11.12 -3.54 4.11
C GLN A 199 11.96 -3.13 2.88
N VAL A 200 11.34 -3.09 1.70
CA VAL A 200 11.97 -2.61 0.48
C VAL A 200 11.92 -1.08 0.47
N ASP A 201 13.08 -0.47 0.26
CA ASP A 201 13.19 0.97 0.20
C ASP A 201 12.51 1.54 -1.04
N ILE A 202 11.97 2.75 -0.90
CA ILE A 202 11.29 3.49 -1.96
C ILE A 202 12.02 4.81 -2.13
N ALA A 203 12.44 5.10 -3.35
CA ALA A 203 13.03 6.36 -3.78
C ALA A 203 12.14 7.02 -4.83
N GLU A 204 12.27 8.33 -4.99
CA GLU A 204 11.42 9.13 -5.88
C GLU A 204 12.27 9.88 -6.89
N GLU A 205 11.95 9.70 -8.17
CA GLU A 205 12.49 10.44 -9.30
C GLU A 205 11.44 11.47 -9.75
N LYS A 206 11.83 12.72 -9.99
CA LYS A 206 10.86 13.74 -10.41
C LYS A 206 10.62 13.61 -11.90
N ILE A 207 9.35 13.59 -12.30
CA ILE A 207 8.96 13.46 -13.71
C ILE A 207 8.08 14.62 -14.16
N GLN A 208 8.04 14.83 -15.47
CA GLN A 208 7.14 15.81 -16.06
C GLN A 208 5.69 15.34 -15.96
N THR A 209 4.75 16.28 -15.84
CA THR A 209 3.32 15.96 -15.84
C THR A 209 2.75 16.31 -17.21
N ILE A 210 2.49 15.30 -18.05
CA ILE A 210 1.91 15.50 -19.37
C ILE A 210 0.40 15.25 -19.27
N TYR A 211 -0.41 16.30 -19.43
CA TYR A 211 -1.86 16.19 -19.50
C TYR A 211 -2.30 16.16 -20.96
N ILE A 212 -2.79 15.01 -21.43
CA ILE A 212 -3.38 14.86 -22.76
C ILE A 212 -4.91 14.88 -22.61
N ASP A 213 -5.59 15.77 -23.34
CA ASP A 213 -7.05 15.84 -23.48
C ASP A 213 -7.87 15.63 -22.20
N LYS A 214 -7.54 16.37 -21.13
CA LYS A 214 -8.29 16.40 -19.85
C LYS A 214 -8.54 15.03 -19.18
N ASN A 215 -7.72 14.00 -19.44
CA ASN A 215 -7.92 12.62 -18.95
C ASN A 215 -9.15 11.88 -19.52
N ASP A 216 -9.74 12.30 -20.65
CA ASP A 216 -10.93 11.62 -21.21
C ASP A 216 -10.68 10.16 -21.63
N SER A 217 -9.41 9.78 -21.84
CA SER A 217 -9.00 8.41 -22.16
C SER A 217 -8.72 7.53 -20.93
N SER A 218 -8.71 8.08 -19.70
CA SER A 218 -8.44 7.27 -18.52
C SER A 218 -9.67 6.43 -18.18
N HIS A 219 -9.53 5.10 -18.19
CA HIS A 219 -10.58 4.17 -17.75
C HIS A 219 -10.78 4.16 -16.22
N PHE A 220 -10.26 5.16 -15.52
CA PHE A 220 -10.35 5.32 -14.07
C PHE A 220 -11.67 5.98 -13.67
N ASN A 221 -12.45 5.32 -12.82
CA ASN A 221 -13.65 5.88 -12.21
C ASN A 221 -13.29 6.57 -10.88
N PRO A 222 -13.35 7.92 -10.79
CA PRO A 222 -12.81 8.66 -9.66
C PRO A 222 -13.41 8.30 -8.29
N VAL A 223 -14.67 7.85 -8.25
CA VAL A 223 -15.34 7.51 -6.99
C VAL A 223 -15.11 6.06 -6.64
N LYS A 224 -15.46 5.15 -7.56
CA LYS A 224 -15.42 3.71 -7.30
C LYS A 224 -14.00 3.24 -7.04
N ASP A 225 -13.04 3.64 -7.88
CA ASP A 225 -11.67 3.15 -7.77
C ASP A 225 -10.95 3.76 -6.56
N SER A 226 -11.22 5.03 -6.25
CA SER A 226 -10.72 5.65 -5.02
C SER A 226 -11.23 4.94 -3.76
N LEU A 227 -12.51 4.53 -3.73
CA LEU A 227 -13.06 3.77 -2.60
C LEU A 227 -12.38 2.41 -2.42
N PHE A 228 -12.08 1.69 -3.51
CA PHE A 228 -11.34 0.42 -3.43
C PHE A 228 -9.90 0.63 -2.94
N ILE A 229 -9.22 1.68 -3.40
CA ILE A 229 -7.89 2.07 -2.92
C ILE A 229 -7.95 2.34 -1.41
N TYR A 230 -8.88 3.17 -0.94
CA TYR A 230 -9.03 3.46 0.48
C TYR A 230 -9.40 2.24 1.30
N PHE A 231 -10.33 1.41 0.84
CA PHE A 231 -10.71 0.17 1.52
C PHE A 231 -9.49 -0.76 1.69
N MET A 232 -8.68 -0.91 0.66
CA MET A 232 -7.47 -1.73 0.72
C MET A 232 -6.42 -1.13 1.68
N MET A 233 -6.17 0.18 1.63
CA MET A 233 -5.26 0.87 2.55
C MET A 233 -5.72 0.77 4.01
N LEU A 234 -6.99 1.02 4.27
CA LEU A 234 -7.56 1.00 5.62
C LEU A 234 -7.92 -0.41 6.11
N SER A 235 -7.88 -1.44 5.26
CA SER A 235 -8.31 -2.80 5.61
C SER A 235 -7.65 -3.33 6.89
N CYS A 236 -6.37 -3.05 7.10
CA CYS A 236 -5.64 -3.43 8.31
C CYS A 236 -6.14 -2.67 9.54
N PHE A 237 -6.35 -1.35 9.41
CA PHE A 237 -6.89 -0.51 10.47
C PHE A 237 -8.34 -0.89 10.82
N PHE A 238 -9.18 -1.19 9.83
CA PHE A 238 -10.55 -1.65 10.09
C PHE A 238 -10.58 -2.97 10.87
N LYS A 239 -9.71 -3.92 10.54
CA LYS A 239 -9.58 -5.17 11.32
C LYS A 239 -9.14 -4.89 12.76
N PHE A 240 -8.23 -3.93 12.97
CA PHE A 240 -7.81 -3.49 14.30
C PHE A 240 -8.95 -2.84 15.10
N SER A 241 -9.72 -1.95 14.48
CA SER A 241 -10.88 -1.33 15.12
C SER A 241 -11.94 -2.37 15.48
N LEU A 242 -12.20 -3.31 14.58
CA LEU A 242 -13.15 -4.39 14.82
C LEU A 242 -12.68 -5.33 15.95
N SER A 243 -11.38 -5.65 16.03
CA SER A 243 -10.85 -6.47 17.12
C SER A 243 -11.00 -5.79 18.48
N GLY A 244 -10.84 -4.46 18.54
CA GLY A 244 -11.10 -3.65 19.73
C GLY A 244 -12.56 -3.71 20.17
N ILE A 245 -13.50 -3.53 19.23
CA ILE A 245 -14.94 -3.59 19.50
C ILE A 245 -15.36 -4.99 19.98
N ILE A 246 -14.90 -6.04 19.31
CA ILE A 246 -15.20 -7.42 19.71
C ILE A 246 -14.61 -7.71 21.10
N SER A 247 -13.37 -7.28 21.36
CA SER A 247 -12.75 -7.44 22.68
C SER A 247 -13.54 -6.73 23.79
N PHE A 248 -14.10 -5.55 23.50
CA PHE A 248 -14.97 -4.84 24.43
C PHE A 248 -16.27 -5.61 24.69
N GLY A 249 -16.87 -6.20 23.65
CA GLY A 249 -18.02 -7.09 23.80
C GLY A 249 -17.69 -8.34 24.64
N VAL A 250 -16.53 -8.97 24.41
CA VAL A 250 -16.03 -10.10 25.22
C VAL A 250 -15.84 -9.69 26.68
N ASP A 251 -15.29 -8.50 26.94
CA ASP A 251 -15.09 -7.96 28.29
C ASP A 251 -16.43 -7.82 29.04
N ILE A 252 -17.44 -7.19 28.43
CA ILE A 252 -18.77 -7.02 29.02
C ILE A 252 -19.46 -8.38 29.23
N GLY A 253 -19.39 -9.27 28.24
CA GLY A 253 -19.98 -10.60 28.31
C GLY A 253 -19.39 -11.43 29.45
N LEU A 254 -18.06 -11.45 29.56
CA LEU A 254 -17.36 -12.14 30.64
C LEU A 254 -17.61 -11.51 32.00
N PHE A 255 -17.62 -10.18 32.10
CA PHE A 255 -17.98 -9.49 33.34
C PHE A 255 -19.37 -9.90 33.81
N THR A 256 -20.34 -9.94 32.90
CA THR A 256 -21.73 -10.35 33.20
C THR A 256 -21.78 -11.81 33.65
N LEU A 257 -21.10 -12.72 32.94
CA LEU A 257 -21.01 -14.13 33.31
C LEU A 257 -20.36 -14.33 34.69
N PHE A 258 -19.22 -13.67 34.94
CA PHE A 258 -18.51 -13.79 36.20
C PHE A 258 -19.30 -13.25 37.37
N SER A 259 -19.91 -12.07 37.22
CA SER A 259 -20.68 -11.44 38.30
C SER A 259 -21.99 -12.16 38.61
N SER A 260 -22.70 -12.68 37.60
CA SER A 260 -24.01 -13.32 37.78
C SER A 260 -23.96 -14.82 38.08
N VAL A 261 -22.94 -15.54 37.57
CA VAL A 261 -22.89 -17.01 37.65
C VAL A 261 -21.75 -17.50 38.55
N ILE A 262 -20.52 -17.01 38.33
CA ILE A 262 -19.33 -17.63 38.93
C ILE A 262 -19.03 -17.08 40.33
N PHE A 263 -19.08 -15.76 40.49
CA PHE A 263 -18.76 -15.05 41.73
C PHE A 263 -20.00 -14.55 42.49
N ASN A 264 -21.19 -14.97 42.08
CA ASN A 264 -22.46 -14.56 42.71
C ASN A 264 -22.57 -14.91 44.21
N LYS A 265 -21.77 -15.86 44.70
CA LYS A 265 -21.73 -16.30 46.09
C LYS A 265 -20.62 -15.63 46.93
N LEU A 266 -19.87 -14.68 46.38
CA LEU A 266 -18.86 -13.96 47.17
C LEU A 266 -19.51 -13.08 48.24
N THR A 267 -18.86 -13.01 49.40
CA THR A 267 -19.40 -12.39 50.62
C THR A 267 -19.70 -10.90 50.48
N THR A 268 -19.00 -10.19 49.59
CA THR A 268 -19.15 -8.75 49.39
C THR A 268 -19.30 -8.42 47.92
N ILE A 269 -20.22 -7.51 47.59
CA ILE A 269 -20.43 -7.01 46.22
C ILE A 269 -19.13 -6.42 45.62
N SER A 270 -18.32 -5.74 46.43
CA SER A 270 -17.01 -5.20 46.02
C SER A 270 -16.06 -6.30 45.51
N MET A 271 -16.01 -7.45 46.19
CA MET A 271 -15.18 -8.59 45.77
C MET A 271 -15.68 -9.18 44.45
N THR A 272 -17.01 -9.30 44.29
CA THR A 272 -17.63 -9.76 43.04
C THR A 272 -17.26 -8.86 41.87
N ILE A 273 -17.39 -7.54 42.02
CA ILE A 273 -17.05 -6.57 40.97
C ILE A 273 -15.56 -6.64 40.66
N PHE A 274 -14.70 -6.66 41.68
CA PHE A 274 -13.26 -6.69 41.52
C PHE A 274 -12.80 -7.93 40.73
N PHE A 275 -13.16 -9.14 41.18
CA PHE A 275 -12.74 -10.36 40.50
C PHE A 275 -13.37 -10.50 39.11
N SER A 276 -14.63 -10.14 38.94
CA SER A 276 -15.28 -10.16 37.61
C SER A 276 -14.58 -9.22 36.64
N THR A 277 -14.22 -8.00 37.08
CA THR A 277 -13.48 -7.04 36.26
C THR A 277 -12.08 -7.54 35.94
N LEU A 278 -11.37 -8.09 36.93
CA LEU A 278 -10.00 -8.60 36.78
C LEU A 278 -9.95 -9.73 35.75
N PHE A 279 -10.76 -10.78 35.93
CA PHE A 279 -10.75 -11.93 35.02
C PHE A 279 -11.29 -11.59 33.64
N ALA A 280 -12.34 -10.75 33.55
CA ALA A 280 -12.85 -10.29 32.25
C ALA A 280 -11.76 -9.52 31.48
N ARG A 281 -11.05 -8.60 32.14
CA ARG A 281 -9.97 -7.80 31.52
C ARG A 281 -8.79 -8.65 31.09
N VAL A 282 -8.39 -9.64 31.89
CA VAL A 282 -7.29 -10.56 31.54
C VAL A 282 -7.66 -11.35 30.28
N ILE A 283 -8.84 -11.96 30.25
CA ILE A 283 -9.25 -12.80 29.11
C ILE A 283 -9.51 -11.94 27.86
N SER A 284 -10.19 -10.80 28.00
CA SER A 284 -10.50 -9.90 26.88
C SER A 284 -9.23 -9.32 26.25
N SER A 285 -8.24 -8.90 27.07
CA SER A 285 -6.97 -8.40 26.56
C SER A 285 -6.12 -9.48 25.88
N LEU A 286 -6.10 -10.71 26.41
CA LEU A 286 -5.45 -11.86 25.76
C LEU A 286 -6.11 -12.18 24.41
N PHE A 287 -7.45 -12.16 24.37
CA PHE A 287 -8.20 -12.31 23.13
C PHE A 287 -7.84 -11.21 22.11
N ASN A 288 -7.84 -9.94 22.52
CA ASN A 288 -7.48 -8.83 21.64
C ASN A 288 -6.05 -8.99 21.09
N TYR A 289 -5.10 -9.36 21.94
CA TYR A 289 -3.73 -9.65 21.54
C TYR A 289 -3.67 -10.77 20.49
N MET A 290 -4.34 -11.90 20.71
CA MET A 290 -4.35 -13.03 19.76
C MET A 290 -4.95 -12.65 18.40
N VAL A 291 -6.08 -11.93 18.41
CA VAL A 291 -6.72 -11.44 17.18
C VAL A 291 -5.81 -10.46 16.45
N ASN A 292 -5.21 -9.51 17.17
CA ASN A 292 -4.30 -8.54 16.56
C ASN A 292 -3.09 -9.24 15.93
N LYS A 293 -2.47 -10.19 16.63
CA LYS A 293 -1.32 -10.93 16.14
C LYS A 293 -1.65 -11.74 14.87
N ASN A 294 -2.69 -12.56 14.94
CA ASN A 294 -2.95 -13.58 13.92
C ASN A 294 -3.81 -13.08 12.76
N ILE A 295 -4.75 -12.16 13.01
CA ILE A 295 -5.75 -11.74 11.99
C ILE A 295 -5.45 -10.34 11.46
N VAL A 296 -5.13 -9.39 12.34
CA VAL A 296 -4.92 -7.99 11.95
C VAL A 296 -3.56 -7.83 11.28
N PHE A 297 -2.49 -8.21 11.99
CA PHE A 297 -1.12 -8.03 11.54
C PHE A 297 -0.54 -9.26 10.82
N ASN A 298 -1.21 -10.42 10.92
CA ASN A 298 -0.83 -11.69 10.27
C ASN A 298 0.67 -11.98 10.42
N ASN A 299 1.16 -11.95 11.67
CA ASN A 299 2.58 -11.98 11.98
C ASN A 299 3.00 -13.27 12.73
N ALA A 300 4.13 -13.85 12.29
CA ALA A 300 4.80 -15.00 12.89
C ALA A 300 5.80 -14.63 14.01
N SER A 301 5.72 -13.42 14.57
CA SER A 301 6.64 -12.96 15.63
C SER A 301 6.60 -13.85 16.87
N ASN A 302 7.73 -13.91 17.58
CA ASN A 302 7.82 -14.69 18.82
C ASN A 302 6.78 -14.23 19.85
N MET A 303 5.98 -15.19 20.33
CA MET A 303 4.89 -14.95 21.28
C MET A 303 5.37 -14.32 22.59
N LYS A 304 6.51 -14.78 23.12
CA LYS A 304 7.03 -14.34 24.43
C LYS A 304 7.40 -12.86 24.42
N ASN A 305 8.05 -12.38 23.35
CA ASN A 305 8.46 -10.99 23.26
C ASN A 305 7.28 -10.06 22.93
N SER A 306 6.41 -10.47 22.00
CA SER A 306 5.31 -9.61 21.55
C SER A 306 4.24 -9.40 22.63
N ILE A 307 3.95 -10.41 23.47
CA ILE A 307 2.95 -10.24 24.55
C ILE A 307 3.43 -9.26 25.63
N ILE A 308 4.73 -9.29 25.99
CA ILE A 308 5.31 -8.35 26.95
C ILE A 308 5.22 -6.92 26.41
N LYS A 309 5.64 -6.71 25.15
CA LYS A 309 5.54 -5.40 24.48
C LYS A 309 4.09 -4.90 24.43
N TYR A 310 3.14 -5.79 24.15
CA TYR A 310 1.72 -5.44 24.12
C TYR A 310 1.23 -4.91 25.47
N TYR A 311 1.49 -5.62 26.58
CA TYR A 311 1.05 -5.17 27.90
C TYR A 311 1.79 -3.91 28.40
N ILE A 312 3.07 -3.75 28.06
CA ILE A 312 3.79 -2.48 28.29
C ILE A 312 3.07 -1.33 27.60
N LEU A 313 2.71 -1.51 26.32
CA LEU A 313 1.97 -0.50 25.57
C LEU A 313 0.61 -0.19 26.21
N CYS A 314 -0.15 -1.21 26.63
CA CYS A 314 -1.43 -1.01 27.31
C CYS A 314 -1.28 -0.19 28.59
N ALA A 315 -0.25 -0.47 29.41
CA ALA A 315 0.01 0.27 30.64
C ALA A 315 0.39 1.74 30.36
N LEU A 316 1.29 1.97 29.40
CA LEU A 316 1.68 3.33 28.98
C LEU A 316 0.50 4.12 28.40
N GLN A 317 -0.36 3.46 27.62
CA GLN A 317 -1.55 4.08 27.05
C GLN A 317 -2.56 4.49 28.13
N LEU A 318 -2.74 3.65 29.16
CA LEU A 318 -3.59 3.97 30.31
C LEU A 318 -3.08 5.19 31.08
N LEU A 319 -1.76 5.24 31.37
CA LEU A 319 -1.13 6.37 32.04
C LEU A 319 -1.22 7.66 31.20
N ALA A 320 -0.98 7.55 29.89
CA ALA A 320 -1.10 8.68 28.97
C ALA A 320 -2.53 9.23 28.91
N SER A 321 -3.54 8.35 28.84
CA SER A 321 -4.95 8.75 28.86
C SER A 321 -5.28 9.53 30.14
N TRP A 322 -4.92 8.98 31.31
CA TRP A 322 -5.15 9.64 32.60
C TRP A 322 -4.50 11.03 32.69
N LEU A 323 -3.22 11.12 32.32
CA LEU A 323 -2.46 12.37 32.39
C LEU A 323 -2.98 13.43 31.41
N LEU A 324 -3.18 13.06 30.14
CA LEU A 324 -3.64 13.99 29.11
C LEU A 324 -5.05 14.51 29.41
N VAL A 325 -5.96 13.65 29.85
CA VAL A 325 -7.34 14.06 30.20
C VAL A 325 -7.29 15.08 31.35
N THR A 326 -6.50 14.81 32.39
CA THR A 326 -6.35 15.71 33.53
C THR A 326 -5.78 17.07 33.12
N LEU A 327 -4.71 17.09 32.32
CA LEU A 327 -4.09 18.34 31.85
C LEU A 327 -5.01 19.18 30.96
N VAL A 328 -5.70 18.54 30.01
CA VAL A 328 -6.60 19.24 29.08
C VAL A 328 -7.84 19.76 29.81
N TYR A 329 -8.39 18.97 30.73
CA TYR A 329 -9.52 19.39 31.57
C TYR A 329 -9.17 20.63 32.40
N ASN A 330 -8.02 20.61 33.09
CA ASN A 330 -7.57 21.74 33.91
C ASN A 330 -7.31 23.02 33.10
N LYS A 331 -7.01 22.91 31.80
CA LYS A 331 -6.72 24.07 30.94
C LYS A 331 -7.94 24.63 30.22
N LEU A 332 -8.84 23.77 29.75
CA LEU A 332 -9.95 24.17 28.87
C LEU A 332 -11.31 24.20 29.59
N ASN A 333 -11.45 23.52 30.72
CA ASN A 333 -12.71 23.42 31.50
C ASN A 333 -13.95 23.01 30.66
N ILE A 334 -13.71 22.24 29.59
CA ILE A 334 -14.76 21.65 28.74
C ILE A 334 -15.27 20.36 29.41
N ASN A 335 -16.41 19.86 28.94
CA ASN A 335 -16.97 18.56 29.35
C ASN A 335 -15.91 17.44 29.43
N LEU A 336 -15.77 16.84 30.61
CA LEU A 336 -14.77 15.80 30.92
C LEU A 336 -14.88 14.58 30.00
N THR A 337 -16.10 14.14 29.71
CA THR A 337 -16.37 12.99 28.84
C THR A 337 -15.93 13.28 27.41
N ALA A 338 -16.21 14.48 26.89
CA ALA A 338 -15.79 14.88 25.54
C ALA A 338 -14.26 14.90 25.40
N ILE A 339 -13.55 15.44 26.40
CA ILE A 339 -12.08 15.44 26.45
C ILE A 339 -11.55 13.99 26.45
N LYS A 340 -12.12 13.12 27.28
CA LYS A 340 -11.73 11.71 27.35
C LYS A 340 -11.91 10.98 26.02
N VAL A 341 -13.05 11.16 25.35
CA VAL A 341 -13.31 10.54 24.04
C VAL A 341 -12.29 10.99 23.01
N LEU A 342 -11.99 12.29 22.93
CA LEU A 342 -11.02 12.82 21.96
C LEU A 342 -9.61 12.29 22.19
N ILE A 343 -9.16 12.26 23.46
CA ILE A 343 -7.82 11.78 23.81
C ILE A 343 -7.69 10.27 23.58
N ASP A 344 -8.67 9.48 24.02
CA ASP A 344 -8.64 8.03 23.84
C ASP A 344 -8.72 7.66 22.35
N PHE A 345 -9.47 8.41 21.54
CA PHE A 345 -9.49 8.25 20.10
C PHE A 345 -8.11 8.55 19.48
N ALA A 346 -7.43 9.63 19.88
CA ALA A 346 -6.07 9.91 19.40
C ALA A 346 -5.06 8.82 19.83
N LEU A 347 -5.13 8.37 21.09
CA LEU A 347 -4.30 7.29 21.62
C LEU A 347 -4.58 5.96 20.90
N PHE A 348 -5.80 5.71 20.45
CA PHE A 348 -6.16 4.52 19.67
C PHE A 348 -5.38 4.47 18.33
N PHE A 349 -5.27 5.58 17.60
CA PHE A 349 -4.43 5.64 16.39
C PHE A 349 -2.95 5.45 16.70
N ILE A 350 -2.46 6.07 17.78
CA ILE A 350 -1.07 5.91 18.21
C ILE A 350 -0.80 4.45 18.59
N SER A 351 -1.72 3.81 19.30
CA SER A 351 -1.65 2.40 19.68
C SER A 351 -1.57 1.50 18.45
N PHE A 352 -2.41 1.74 17.43
CA PHE A 352 -2.31 1.03 16.14
C PHE A 352 -0.90 1.12 15.53
N GLN A 353 -0.31 2.32 15.51
CA GLN A 353 1.03 2.54 14.96
C GLN A 353 2.12 1.82 15.77
N ILE A 354 2.08 1.91 17.10
CA ILE A 354 3.07 1.26 17.97
C ILE A 354 2.93 -0.27 17.88
N GLN A 355 1.70 -0.78 17.87
CA GLN A 355 1.47 -2.22 17.72
C GLN A 355 2.04 -2.74 16.41
N ARG A 356 1.82 -2.02 15.31
CA ARG A 356 2.35 -2.37 14.00
C ARG A 356 3.88 -2.31 13.93
N ARG A 357 4.51 -1.31 14.57
CA ARG A 357 5.94 -0.99 14.39
C ARG A 357 6.88 -1.54 15.46
N TRP A 358 6.35 -1.96 16.60
CA TRP A 358 7.19 -2.38 17.74
C TRP A 358 6.72 -3.69 18.37
N VAL A 359 5.41 -3.83 18.60
CA VAL A 359 4.83 -5.02 19.24
C VAL A 359 4.83 -6.22 18.29
N PHE A 360 4.30 -6.03 17.08
CA PHE A 360 4.13 -7.07 16.06
C PHE A 360 5.05 -6.80 14.86
N VAL A 361 6.35 -6.62 15.11
CA VAL A 361 7.39 -6.64 14.07
C VAL A 361 7.75 -8.10 13.76
N ARG A 362 7.94 -8.46 12.49
CA ARG A 362 8.47 -9.79 12.13
C ARG A 362 9.88 -9.89 12.69
N ASP A 363 10.19 -10.98 13.39
CA ASP A 363 11.57 -11.27 13.73
C ASP A 363 12.30 -11.52 12.41
N ASN A 364 13.38 -10.77 12.13
CA ASN A 364 14.23 -11.06 10.97
C ASN A 364 14.78 -12.48 11.18
N GLN A 365 14.17 -13.46 10.53
CA GLN A 365 14.87 -14.70 10.28
C GLN A 365 15.98 -14.31 9.30
N ASN A 366 17.23 -14.42 9.76
CA ASN A 366 18.39 -14.36 8.89
C ASN A 366 18.13 -15.29 7.71
N ILE A 367 17.85 -14.71 6.53
CA ILE A 367 17.88 -15.40 5.24
C ILE A 367 19.34 -15.43 4.79
#